data_AF-A0A955J5R6-F1
#
_entry.id   AF-A0A955J5R6-F1
#
_cell.length_a   1.000
_cell.length_b   1.000
_cell.length_c   1.000
_cell.angle_alpha   90.00
_cell.angle_beta   90.00
_cell.angle_gamma   90.00
#
_symmetry.space_group_name_H-M   'P 1'
#
loop_
_entity.id
_entity.type
_entity.pdbx_description
1 polymer ?
#
loop_
_entity_poly.entity_id
_entity_poly.type
_entity_poly.pdbx_seq_one_letter_code
_entity_poly.pdbx_strand_id
1 'polypeptide(L)'
;ILMQGGMNPHLPLDWYIKLLSGIKARFPHIHVHAFSPPEFIEFVDFFDPPGSTLEEKLRWVMVRLRDAGLDSLPGGGGEIFARAVRRKIGLGKCDAEAWLTCMYVAHSLGMFTSATMMFGHIEGVADRIHHMHLVRQWQDKVLLKGAEQDGATAGQPAWGHYKAFISWPFQRENTPLGRLKEWGMGPGEMGEAYPGDVVAQLDGSGDKSLHPEFGRRLRMAGATEYLRTQAVSRLFLDNIYSIGASWVTMGPHIGQVGLLFGANDMGSVMMEENVVSSAGTTFCLNEATICRLIRDAGFVPAQRDNVYDILRVHESAASPDLNVENWAAHRARKLHVEQKSDTGVELTTGTT
;
A
#
# COMPACT_ATOMS: atom_id res chain seq x y z
N ILE A 1 3.44 -7.83 -12.25
CA ILE A 1 4.22 -8.13 -11.03
C ILE A 1 4.19 -6.90 -10.12
N LEU A 2 4.09 -7.13 -8.80
CA LEU A 2 4.34 -6.12 -7.79
C LEU A 2 5.73 -6.38 -7.20
N MET A 3 6.61 -5.39 -7.20
CA MET A 3 7.97 -5.54 -6.69
C MET A 3 8.32 -4.37 -5.76
N GLN A 4 8.52 -4.68 -4.49
CA GLN A 4 8.96 -3.75 -3.46
C GLN A 4 10.08 -4.44 -2.70
N GLY A 5 11.21 -3.77 -2.51
CA GLY A 5 12.41 -4.38 -1.95
C GLY A 5 13.05 -3.52 -0.86
N GLY A 6 14.08 -4.09 -0.23
CA GLY A 6 14.98 -3.35 0.65
C GLY A 6 15.85 -2.38 -0.15
N MET A 7 16.22 -1.27 0.48
CA MET A 7 17.06 -0.23 -0.12
C MET A 7 18.53 -0.68 -0.01
N ASN A 8 19.22 -0.85 -1.14
CA ASN A 8 20.63 -1.27 -1.15
C ASN A 8 21.52 -0.18 -1.79
N PRO A 9 22.34 0.53 -1.00
CA PRO A 9 23.20 1.61 -1.50
C PRO A 9 24.34 1.12 -2.41
N HIS A 10 24.62 -0.19 -2.43
CA HIS A 10 25.64 -0.77 -3.31
C HIS A 10 25.13 -1.06 -4.73
N LEU A 11 23.81 -0.96 -4.97
CA LEU A 11 23.23 -1.15 -6.30
C LEU A 11 23.12 0.20 -7.01
N PRO A 12 23.88 0.44 -8.11
CA PRO A 12 23.77 1.68 -8.86
C PRO A 12 22.46 1.74 -9.66
N LEU A 13 22.02 2.94 -10.06
CA LEU A 13 20.82 3.13 -10.88
C LEU A 13 20.78 2.25 -12.14
N ASP A 14 21.92 2.04 -12.79
CA ASP A 14 22.04 1.19 -13.98
C ASP A 14 21.63 -0.27 -13.73
N TRP A 15 21.80 -0.77 -12.50
CA TRP A 15 21.32 -2.10 -12.12
C TRP A 15 19.80 -2.18 -12.19
N TYR A 16 19.09 -1.17 -11.65
CA TYR A 16 17.63 -1.10 -11.68
C TYR A 16 17.09 -0.91 -13.10
N ILE A 17 17.78 -0.11 -13.93
CA ILE A 17 17.46 0.04 -15.36
C ILE A 17 17.59 -1.31 -16.09
N LYS A 18 18.67 -2.05 -15.86
CA LYS A 18 18.90 -3.37 -16.44
C LYS A 18 17.88 -4.41 -15.95
N LEU A 19 17.47 -4.33 -14.69
CA LEU A 19 16.42 -5.19 -14.14
C LEU A 19 15.10 -4.97 -14.89
N LEU A 20 14.64 -3.73 -14.98
CA LEU A 20 13.36 -3.38 -15.62
C LEU A 20 13.36 -3.72 -17.12
N SER A 21 14.39 -3.26 -17.84
CA SER A 21 14.51 -3.52 -19.28
C SER A 21 14.68 -5.00 -19.58
N GLY A 22 15.39 -5.73 -18.71
CA GLY A 22 15.54 -7.18 -18.78
C GLY A 22 14.24 -7.94 -18.57
N ILE A 23 13.34 -7.45 -17.70
CA ILE A 23 11.98 -8.00 -17.52
C ILE A 23 11.17 -7.74 -18.79
N LYS A 24 11.12 -6.51 -19.28
CA LYS A 24 10.34 -6.15 -20.49
C LYS A 24 10.84 -6.86 -21.75
N ALA A 25 12.14 -7.08 -21.89
CA ALA A 25 12.70 -7.81 -23.03
C ALA A 25 12.27 -9.29 -23.05
N ARG A 26 12.16 -9.94 -21.88
CA ARG A 26 11.79 -11.36 -21.76
C ARG A 26 10.29 -11.57 -21.67
N PHE A 27 9.58 -10.63 -21.05
CA PHE A 27 8.15 -10.69 -20.74
C PHE A 27 7.47 -9.35 -21.07
N PRO A 28 7.36 -8.99 -22.36
CA PRO A 28 6.91 -7.66 -22.78
C PRO A 28 5.48 -7.31 -22.33
N HIS A 29 4.66 -8.31 -22.03
CA HIS A 29 3.27 -8.14 -21.59
C HIS A 29 3.12 -8.04 -20.07
N ILE A 30 4.20 -8.24 -19.29
CA ILE A 30 4.12 -8.09 -17.83
C ILE A 30 4.12 -6.60 -17.47
N HIS A 31 3.06 -6.20 -16.77
CA HIS A 31 2.99 -4.91 -16.09
C HIS A 31 3.91 -4.92 -14.86
N VAL A 32 4.80 -3.93 -14.74
CA VAL A 32 5.76 -3.75 -13.66
C VAL A 32 5.25 -2.64 -12.73
N HIS A 33 4.68 -3.05 -11.61
CA HIS A 33 4.25 -2.19 -10.52
C HIS A 33 5.32 -2.22 -9.43
N ALA A 34 6.22 -1.25 -9.37
CA ALA A 34 7.42 -1.37 -8.54
C ALA A 34 7.87 -0.06 -7.89
N PHE A 35 8.65 -0.22 -6.81
CA PHE A 35 9.28 0.83 -6.01
C PHE A 35 8.30 1.79 -5.32
N SER A 36 8.28 1.74 -4.00
CA SER A 36 7.51 2.63 -3.15
C SER A 36 8.14 4.03 -3.04
N PRO A 37 7.38 5.05 -2.59
CA PRO A 37 7.96 6.37 -2.36
C PRO A 37 9.17 6.40 -1.43
N PRO A 38 9.25 5.65 -0.30
CA PRO A 38 10.49 5.56 0.46
C PRO A 38 11.70 5.12 -0.39
N GLU A 39 11.54 4.11 -1.26
CA GLU A 39 12.63 3.66 -2.15
C GLU A 39 13.05 4.76 -3.13
N PHE A 40 12.11 5.55 -3.65
CA PHE A 40 12.43 6.70 -4.51
C PHE A 40 13.16 7.83 -3.77
N ILE A 41 12.86 8.06 -2.49
CA ILE A 41 13.60 9.02 -1.68
C ILE A 41 15.04 8.54 -1.47
N GLU A 42 15.23 7.26 -1.15
CA GLU A 42 16.58 6.68 -1.07
C GLU A 42 17.31 6.69 -2.43
N PHE A 43 16.62 6.50 -3.55
CA PHE A 43 17.24 6.68 -4.87
C PHE A 43 17.72 8.11 -5.10
N VAL A 44 16.98 9.10 -4.62
CA VAL A 44 17.43 10.50 -4.66
C VAL A 44 18.67 10.69 -3.78
N ASP A 45 18.68 10.12 -2.58
CA ASP A 45 19.80 10.27 -1.64
C ASP A 45 21.05 9.51 -2.11
N PHE A 46 20.91 8.31 -2.66
CA PHE A 46 22.02 7.46 -3.11
C PHE A 46 22.62 7.93 -4.44
N PHE A 47 21.78 8.36 -5.39
CA PHE A 47 22.23 8.70 -6.73
C PHE A 47 22.54 10.19 -6.91
N ASP A 48 22.15 11.02 -5.94
CA ASP A 48 22.26 12.49 -5.95
C ASP A 48 21.98 13.09 -7.34
N PRO A 49 20.76 12.91 -7.88
CA PRO A 49 20.42 13.39 -9.21
C PRO A 49 20.42 14.92 -9.26
N PRO A 50 20.68 15.52 -10.44
CA PRO A 50 20.62 16.97 -10.60
C PRO A 50 19.19 17.48 -10.35
N GLY A 51 19.10 18.67 -9.76
CA GLY A 51 17.84 19.32 -9.41
C GLY A 51 17.98 20.15 -8.15
N SER A 52 17.22 21.24 -8.07
CA SER A 52 17.15 22.13 -6.91
C SER A 52 16.02 21.78 -5.95
N THR A 53 15.02 21.05 -6.43
CA THR A 53 13.85 20.61 -5.67
C THR A 53 13.74 19.09 -5.63
N LEU A 54 13.03 18.56 -4.62
CA LEU A 54 12.74 17.14 -4.52
C LEU A 54 11.97 16.63 -5.76
N GLU A 55 11.03 17.42 -6.28
CA GLU A 55 10.29 17.08 -7.51
C GLU A 55 11.23 16.88 -8.71
N GLU A 56 12.17 17.80 -8.95
CA GLU A 56 13.12 17.69 -10.06
C GLU A 56 14.01 16.45 -9.93
N LYS A 57 14.51 16.19 -8.71
CA LYS A 57 15.36 15.03 -8.40
C LYS A 57 14.59 13.72 -8.61
N LEU A 58 13.36 13.61 -8.09
CA LEU A 58 12.50 12.45 -8.29
C LEU A 58 12.17 12.24 -9.78
N ARG A 59 11.84 13.32 -10.49
CA ARG A 59 11.52 13.25 -11.93
C ARG A 59 12.70 12.71 -12.73
N TRP A 60 13.92 13.12 -12.40
CA TRP A 60 15.12 12.65 -13.07
C TRP A 60 15.31 11.12 -12.95
N VAL A 61 15.06 10.56 -11.76
CA VAL A 61 15.14 9.11 -11.53
C VAL A 61 13.97 8.40 -12.20
N MET A 62 12.73 8.88 -11.98
CA MET A 62 11.52 8.24 -12.48
C MET A 62 11.45 8.15 -14.00
N VAL A 63 11.89 9.19 -14.72
CA VAL A 63 11.92 9.15 -16.20
C VAL A 63 12.78 7.98 -16.68
N ARG A 64 13.96 7.77 -16.08
CA ARG A 64 14.86 6.68 -16.47
C ARG A 64 14.27 5.30 -16.17
N LEU A 65 13.63 5.14 -15.02
CA LEU A 65 12.99 3.87 -14.66
C LEU A 65 11.75 3.59 -15.52
N ARG A 66 10.93 4.60 -15.79
CA ARG A 66 9.78 4.51 -16.71
C ARG A 66 10.24 4.10 -18.10
N ASP A 67 11.23 4.78 -18.66
CA ASP A 67 11.75 4.50 -19.99
C ASP A 67 12.41 3.10 -20.07
N ALA A 68 12.90 2.58 -18.93
CA ALA A 68 13.40 1.22 -18.80
C ALA A 68 12.30 0.14 -18.66
N GLY A 69 11.04 0.53 -18.41
CA GLY A 69 9.91 -0.40 -18.32
C GLY A 69 9.13 -0.39 -17.01
N LEU A 70 9.29 0.62 -16.14
CA LEU A 70 8.39 0.82 -15.00
C LEU A 70 7.03 1.36 -15.49
N ASP A 71 5.93 0.69 -15.13
CA ASP A 71 4.59 1.07 -15.60
C ASP A 71 3.75 1.80 -14.53
N SER A 72 3.93 1.46 -13.24
CA SER A 72 3.19 2.09 -12.13
C SER A 72 3.91 1.96 -10.79
N LEU A 73 3.50 2.75 -9.79
CA LEU A 73 4.12 2.74 -8.45
C LEU A 73 3.15 2.24 -7.36
N PRO A 74 3.57 1.34 -6.47
CA PRO A 74 2.80 0.92 -5.32
C PRO A 74 2.79 1.96 -4.20
N GLY A 75 1.68 2.00 -3.45
CA GLY A 75 1.45 2.92 -2.34
C GLY A 75 2.21 2.64 -1.04
N GLY A 76 3.23 1.78 -1.05
CA GLY A 76 3.97 1.39 0.15
C GLY A 76 4.56 2.59 0.91
N GLY A 77 4.75 2.46 2.22
CA GLY A 77 5.29 3.53 3.06
C GLY A 77 4.33 4.70 3.34
N GLY A 78 3.05 4.56 3.02
CA GLY A 78 2.03 5.58 3.33
C GLY A 78 1.78 5.72 4.83
N GLU A 79 1.75 4.60 5.57
CA GLU A 79 1.58 4.54 7.03
C GLU A 79 0.50 5.51 7.55
N ILE A 80 0.85 6.38 8.51
CA ILE A 80 0.09 7.57 8.91
C ILE A 80 0.92 8.81 8.61
N PHE A 81 0.29 9.86 8.06
CA PHE A 81 0.98 11.09 7.65
C PHE A 81 1.16 12.11 8.78
N ALA A 82 0.31 12.07 9.82
CA ALA A 82 0.39 13.01 10.93
C ALA A 82 1.80 13.00 11.56
N ARG A 83 2.38 14.18 11.74
CA ARG A 83 3.81 14.33 12.07
C ARG A 83 4.18 13.68 13.40
N ALA A 84 3.31 13.77 14.41
CA ALA A 84 3.54 13.13 15.71
C ALA A 84 3.69 11.62 15.57
N VAL A 85 2.85 10.97 14.77
CA VAL A 85 2.91 9.53 14.49
C VAL A 85 4.13 9.20 13.64
N ARG A 86 4.34 9.92 12.53
CA ARG A 86 5.43 9.66 11.57
C ARG A 86 6.81 9.72 12.22
N ARG A 87 7.06 10.69 13.11
CA ARG A 87 8.33 10.79 13.86
C ARG A 87 8.59 9.59 14.77
N LYS A 88 7.56 8.84 15.15
CA LYS A 88 7.68 7.70 16.06
C LYS A 88 7.79 6.37 15.34
N ILE A 89 7.10 6.20 14.22
CA ILE A 89 7.05 4.93 13.46
C ILE A 89 7.85 4.95 12.15
N GLY A 90 8.33 6.13 11.73
CA GLY A 90 8.96 6.37 10.43
C GLY A 90 10.45 6.68 10.48
N LEU A 91 11.19 6.17 11.48
CA LEU A 91 12.65 6.19 11.42
C LEU A 91 13.10 5.46 10.15
N GLY A 92 13.81 6.16 9.25
CA GLY A 92 14.20 5.62 7.93
C GLY A 92 13.08 5.59 6.88
N LYS A 93 11.92 6.20 7.14
CA LYS A 93 10.85 6.37 6.14
C LYS A 93 10.73 7.85 5.76
N CYS A 94 10.39 8.11 4.50
CA CYS A 94 10.09 9.47 4.05
C CYS A 94 8.91 10.08 4.83
N ASP A 95 8.83 11.39 4.92
CA ASP A 95 7.67 12.07 5.50
C ASP A 95 6.47 12.12 4.52
N ALA A 96 5.37 12.74 4.96
CA ALA A 96 4.15 12.83 4.17
C ALA A 96 4.32 13.66 2.90
N GLU A 97 5.03 14.78 2.97
CA GLU A 97 5.23 15.67 1.82
C GLU A 97 6.11 15.00 0.77
N ALA A 98 7.18 14.34 1.19
CA ALA A 98 8.05 13.56 0.30
C ALA A 98 7.29 12.40 -0.36
N TRP A 99 6.46 11.67 0.41
CA TRP A 99 5.64 10.57 -0.12
C TRP A 99 4.65 11.08 -1.18
N LEU A 100 3.92 12.16 -0.87
CA LEU A 100 2.93 12.75 -1.76
C LEU A 100 3.58 13.36 -3.01
N THR A 101 4.73 14.03 -2.85
CA THR A 101 5.53 14.59 -3.95
C THR A 101 5.96 13.48 -4.92
N CYS A 102 6.46 12.35 -4.40
CA CYS A 102 6.79 11.19 -5.21
C CYS A 102 5.61 10.69 -6.05
N MET A 103 4.43 10.53 -5.44
CA MET A 103 3.25 10.10 -6.18
C MET A 103 2.83 11.12 -7.25
N TYR A 104 2.89 12.41 -6.94
CA TYR A 104 2.59 13.47 -7.89
C TYR A 104 3.54 13.50 -9.08
N VAL A 105 4.85 13.28 -8.87
CA VAL A 105 5.81 13.17 -9.97
C VAL A 105 5.43 11.99 -10.86
N ALA A 106 5.10 10.83 -10.29
CA ALA A 106 4.66 9.68 -11.06
C ALA A 106 3.39 9.97 -11.89
N HIS A 107 2.39 10.61 -11.29
CA HIS A 107 1.15 11.01 -11.96
C HIS A 107 1.42 11.98 -13.13
N SER A 108 2.30 12.97 -12.93
CA SER A 108 2.70 13.91 -13.98
C SER A 108 3.47 13.27 -15.14
N LEU A 109 3.95 12.03 -14.96
CA LEU A 109 4.61 11.23 -16.00
C LEU A 109 3.66 10.22 -16.64
N GLY A 110 2.36 10.28 -16.33
CA GLY A 110 1.32 9.40 -16.86
C GLY A 110 1.18 8.06 -16.15
N MET A 111 1.91 7.82 -15.06
CA MET A 111 1.85 6.55 -14.33
C MET A 111 0.70 6.54 -13.32
N PHE A 112 -0.06 5.46 -13.28
CA PHE A 112 -1.03 5.22 -12.21
C PHE A 112 -0.34 4.75 -10.94
N THR A 113 -0.97 4.97 -9.78
CA THR A 113 -0.42 4.49 -8.50
C THR A 113 -1.53 3.97 -7.58
N SER A 114 -1.12 3.35 -6.47
CA SER A 114 -1.99 3.07 -5.33
C SER A 114 -1.58 3.92 -4.12
N ALA A 115 -2.49 4.11 -3.18
CA ALA A 115 -2.23 4.71 -1.87
C ALA A 115 -2.48 3.67 -0.77
N THR A 116 -1.70 3.73 0.31
CA THR A 116 -1.91 2.83 1.45
C THR A 116 -1.89 3.58 2.77
N MET A 117 -2.63 3.06 3.75
CA MET A 117 -2.65 3.56 5.12
C MET A 117 -2.50 2.39 6.08
N MET A 118 -1.35 2.28 6.76
CA MET A 118 -1.21 1.34 7.87
C MET A 118 -1.76 1.97 9.14
N PHE A 119 -2.63 1.26 9.86
CA PHE A 119 -3.34 1.80 11.02
C PHE A 119 -3.57 0.73 12.09
N GLY A 120 -4.10 1.13 13.24
CA GLY A 120 -4.32 0.24 14.38
C GLY A 120 -3.06 0.08 15.22
N HIS A 121 -2.36 1.19 15.46
CA HIS A 121 -1.16 1.21 16.29
C HIS A 121 -1.20 2.38 17.30
N ILE A 122 -0.35 3.40 17.14
CA ILE A 122 -0.21 4.53 18.07
C ILE A 122 -1.08 5.76 17.73
N GLU A 123 -1.74 5.75 16.58
CA GLU A 123 -2.45 6.89 16.00
C GLU A 123 -3.86 7.05 16.56
N GLY A 124 -4.38 8.28 16.52
CA GLY A 124 -5.79 8.53 16.79
C GLY A 124 -6.66 8.44 15.53
N VAL A 125 -7.98 8.44 15.71
CA VAL A 125 -8.93 8.43 14.58
C VAL A 125 -8.75 9.65 13.68
N ALA A 126 -8.51 10.83 14.26
CA ALA A 126 -8.33 12.07 13.48
C ALA A 126 -7.08 12.00 12.57
N ASP A 127 -6.02 11.27 12.95
CA ASP A 127 -4.83 11.08 12.12
C ASP A 127 -5.13 10.25 10.87
N ARG A 128 -6.05 9.27 10.97
CA ARG A 128 -6.50 8.46 9.83
C ARG A 128 -7.31 9.30 8.84
N ILE A 129 -8.19 10.16 9.36
CA ILE A 129 -8.97 11.09 8.53
C ILE A 129 -8.03 12.10 7.86
N HIS A 130 -7.07 12.67 8.59
CA HIS A 130 -6.05 13.54 8.04
C HIS A 130 -5.26 12.85 6.91
N HIS A 131 -4.84 11.60 7.10
CA HIS A 131 -4.16 10.82 6.06
C HIS A 131 -5.03 10.72 4.80
N MET A 132 -6.27 10.26 4.91
CA MET A 132 -7.18 10.13 3.78
C MET A 132 -7.49 11.49 3.12
N HIS A 133 -7.57 12.55 3.91
CA HIS A 133 -7.77 13.92 3.41
C HIS A 133 -6.63 14.37 2.51
N LEU A 134 -5.37 14.15 2.90
CA LEU A 134 -4.22 14.49 2.06
C LEU A 134 -4.20 13.68 0.76
N VAL A 135 -4.47 12.36 0.82
CA VAL A 135 -4.56 11.54 -0.40
C VAL A 135 -5.66 12.07 -1.33
N ARG A 136 -6.83 12.38 -0.79
CA ARG A 136 -7.98 12.92 -1.56
C ARG A 136 -7.64 14.26 -2.20
N GLN A 137 -7.05 15.19 -1.46
CA GLN A 137 -6.68 16.51 -1.98
C GLN A 137 -5.65 16.42 -3.10
N TRP A 138 -4.66 15.52 -2.98
CA TRP A 138 -3.65 15.34 -4.01
C TRP A 138 -4.22 14.64 -5.25
N GLN A 139 -5.17 13.72 -5.07
CA GLN A 139 -5.95 13.18 -6.17
C GLN A 139 -6.72 14.28 -6.92
N ASP A 140 -7.44 15.17 -6.20
CA ASP A 140 -8.15 16.30 -6.82
C ASP A 140 -7.18 17.20 -7.60
N LYS A 141 -6.02 17.50 -7.03
CA LYS A 141 -4.98 18.30 -7.67
C LYS A 141 -4.54 17.69 -9.01
N VAL A 142 -4.29 16.38 -9.09
CA VAL A 142 -3.82 15.74 -10.33
C VAL A 142 -4.94 15.56 -11.35
N LEU A 143 -6.18 15.28 -10.91
CA LEU A 143 -7.33 15.18 -11.82
C LEU A 143 -7.65 16.52 -12.46
N LEU A 144 -7.58 17.62 -11.70
CA LEU A 144 -7.73 18.98 -12.25
C LEU A 144 -6.63 19.31 -13.26
N LYS A 145 -5.37 18.95 -12.96
CA LYS A 145 -4.25 19.14 -13.89
C LYS A 145 -4.40 18.33 -15.17
N GLY A 146 -4.88 17.09 -15.07
CA GLY A 146 -5.22 16.27 -16.23
C GLY A 146 -6.30 16.91 -17.10
N ALA A 147 -7.40 17.38 -16.49
CA ALA A 147 -8.48 18.04 -17.21
C ALA A 147 -8.04 19.34 -17.91
N GLU A 148 -7.14 20.12 -17.30
CA GLU A 148 -6.53 21.31 -17.93
C GLU A 148 -5.70 20.94 -19.18
N GLN A 149 -4.99 19.80 -19.15
CA GLN A 149 -4.13 19.34 -20.26
C GLN A 149 -4.89 18.63 -21.38
N ASP A 150 -5.95 17.89 -21.08
CA ASP A 150 -6.79 17.25 -22.13
C ASP A 150 -7.46 18.30 -23.04
N GLY A 151 -7.61 19.54 -22.56
CA GLY A 151 -8.02 20.69 -23.36
C GLY A 151 -6.89 21.38 -24.15
N ALA A 152 -5.62 21.04 -23.91
CA ALA A 152 -4.45 21.74 -24.44
C ALA A 152 -3.36 20.79 -24.98
N THR A 153 -3.28 20.72 -26.31
CA THR A 153 -2.21 20.17 -27.17
C THR A 153 -2.04 18.65 -27.30
N ALA A 154 -2.10 18.18 -28.55
CA ALA A 154 -1.73 16.83 -28.95
C ALA A 154 -0.23 16.58 -28.73
N GLY A 155 0.11 15.57 -27.92
CA GLY A 155 1.49 15.04 -27.81
C GLY A 155 2.06 14.86 -26.40
N GLN A 156 1.39 15.34 -25.33
CA GLN A 156 1.77 15.00 -23.95
C GLN A 156 0.96 13.80 -23.42
N PRO A 157 1.56 12.91 -22.61
CA PRO A 157 0.82 11.82 -21.98
C PRO A 157 -0.20 12.39 -20.99
N ALA A 158 -1.41 11.82 -20.96
CA ALA A 158 -2.42 12.15 -19.97
C ALA A 158 -1.88 11.91 -18.55
N TRP A 159 -2.34 12.68 -17.57
CA TRP A 159 -1.94 12.50 -16.18
C TRP A 159 -2.40 11.14 -15.65
N GLY A 160 -1.49 10.47 -14.94
CA GLY A 160 -1.85 9.38 -14.05
C GLY A 160 -2.57 9.88 -12.80
N HIS A 161 -3.02 8.95 -11.96
CA HIS A 161 -3.71 9.24 -10.71
C HIS A 161 -3.75 7.98 -9.82
N TYR A 162 -4.21 8.12 -8.58
CA TYR A 162 -4.47 6.97 -7.72
C TYR A 162 -5.63 6.15 -8.28
N LYS A 163 -5.41 4.86 -8.51
CA LYS A 163 -6.46 3.90 -8.89
C LYS A 163 -7.07 3.20 -7.68
N ALA A 164 -6.30 3.07 -6.60
CA ALA A 164 -6.69 2.28 -5.45
C ALA A 164 -6.21 2.87 -4.14
N PHE A 165 -7.00 2.67 -3.08
CA PHE A 165 -6.61 2.88 -1.70
C PHE A 165 -6.76 1.59 -0.90
N ILE A 166 -5.77 1.26 -0.08
CA ILE A 166 -5.76 0.06 0.75
C ILE A 166 -5.40 0.42 2.20
N SER A 167 -6.31 0.09 3.13
CA SER A 167 -6.09 0.27 4.56
C SER A 167 -5.59 -1.03 5.20
N TRP A 168 -4.37 -1.00 5.74
CA TRP A 168 -3.71 -2.17 6.32
C TRP A 168 -3.73 -2.10 7.84
N PRO A 169 -4.45 -3.01 8.53
CA PRO A 169 -4.26 -3.19 9.95
C PRO A 169 -2.82 -3.62 10.26
N PHE A 170 -2.20 -2.90 11.19
CA PHE A 170 -0.85 -3.17 11.68
C PHE A 170 -0.74 -4.60 12.24
N GLN A 171 0.31 -5.31 11.84
CA GLN A 171 0.68 -6.62 12.36
C GLN A 171 1.84 -6.46 13.34
N ARG A 172 1.69 -7.00 14.56
CA ARG A 172 2.59 -6.67 15.67
C ARG A 172 3.83 -7.56 15.71
N GLU A 173 3.69 -8.80 15.24
CA GLU A 173 4.68 -9.85 15.38
C GLU A 173 5.97 -9.46 14.67
N ASN A 174 7.11 -9.70 15.31
CA ASN A 174 8.45 -9.38 14.80
C ASN A 174 8.73 -7.89 14.50
N THR A 175 7.91 -6.96 14.98
CA THR A 175 8.15 -5.52 14.79
C THR A 175 8.61 -4.82 16.09
N PRO A 176 9.46 -3.78 16.00
CA PRO A 176 9.79 -2.95 17.17
C PRO A 176 8.57 -2.32 17.85
N LEU A 177 7.58 -1.91 17.06
CA LEU A 177 6.35 -1.27 17.53
C LEU A 177 5.43 -2.25 18.28
N GLY A 178 5.43 -3.52 17.89
CA GLY A 178 4.64 -4.58 18.53
C GLY A 178 5.05 -4.91 19.97
N ARG A 179 6.22 -4.42 20.42
CA ARG A 179 6.72 -4.55 21.80
C ARG A 179 6.06 -3.56 22.78
N LEU A 180 5.32 -2.57 22.29
CA LEU A 180 4.60 -1.63 23.14
C LEU A 180 3.45 -2.33 23.88
N LYS A 181 3.11 -1.81 25.07
CA LYS A 181 1.99 -2.33 25.87
C LYS A 181 0.66 -1.91 25.24
N GLU A 182 -0.27 -2.84 25.13
CA GLU A 182 -1.62 -2.56 24.67
C GLU A 182 -2.36 -1.64 25.64
N TRP A 183 -3.13 -0.71 25.09
CA TRP A 183 -3.99 0.20 25.84
C TRP A 183 -5.33 -0.45 26.18
N GLY A 184 -5.87 -0.17 27.37
CA GLY A 184 -7.19 -0.65 27.80
C GLY A 184 -7.15 -1.99 28.54
N MET A 185 -5.97 -2.59 28.70
CA MET A 185 -5.75 -3.82 29.46
C MET A 185 -5.23 -3.54 30.88
N GLY A 186 -4.81 -2.31 31.17
CA GLY A 186 -4.35 -1.89 32.49
C GLY A 186 -5.49 -1.45 33.42
N PRO A 187 -5.32 -1.53 34.75
CA PRO A 187 -6.32 -1.03 35.71
C PRO A 187 -6.61 0.46 35.49
N GLY A 188 -7.87 0.81 35.28
CA GLY A 188 -8.33 2.20 35.11
C GLY A 188 -8.30 2.75 33.67
N GLU A 189 -7.64 2.07 32.73
CA GLU A 189 -7.43 2.61 31.38
C GLU A 189 -8.68 2.61 30.50
N MET A 190 -9.63 1.71 30.74
CA MET A 190 -10.89 1.65 29.98
C MET A 190 -11.76 2.91 30.17
N GLY A 191 -11.51 3.73 31.20
CA GLY A 191 -12.20 4.99 31.43
C GLY A 191 -11.49 6.23 30.87
N GLU A 192 -10.28 6.06 30.32
CA GLU A 192 -9.44 7.17 29.85
C GLU A 192 -9.41 7.24 28.32
N ALA A 193 -9.23 8.45 27.80
CA ALA A 193 -9.03 8.65 26.38
C ALA A 193 -7.73 7.99 25.92
N TYR A 194 -7.77 7.30 24.79
CA TYR A 194 -6.56 6.72 24.20
C TYR A 194 -5.53 7.83 23.89
N PRO A 195 -4.25 7.69 24.26
CA PRO A 195 -3.23 8.73 24.02
C PRO A 195 -3.16 9.20 22.57
N GLY A 196 -3.35 8.30 21.60
CA GLY A 196 -3.39 8.65 20.18
C GLY A 196 -4.56 9.56 19.83
N ASP A 197 -5.75 9.36 20.41
CA ASP A 197 -6.92 10.21 20.16
C ASP A 197 -6.78 11.59 20.80
N VAL A 198 -6.04 11.71 21.91
CA VAL A 198 -5.73 13.01 22.54
C VAL A 198 -4.77 13.82 21.69
N VAL A 199 -3.77 13.17 21.08
CA VAL A 199 -2.76 13.83 20.25
C VAL A 199 -3.28 14.15 18.86
N ALA A 200 -4.11 13.29 18.28
CA ALA A 200 -4.54 13.41 16.90
C ALA A 200 -5.37 14.67 16.64
N GLN A 201 -5.08 15.36 15.54
CA GLN A 201 -5.82 16.53 15.06
C GLN A 201 -6.17 16.34 13.58
N LEU A 202 -7.33 16.84 13.16
CA LEU A 202 -7.84 16.64 11.79
C LEU A 202 -6.96 17.29 10.71
N ASP A 203 -6.20 18.32 11.09
CA ASP A 203 -5.22 19.01 10.23
C ASP A 203 -3.80 18.44 10.35
N GLY A 204 -3.62 17.35 11.11
CA GLY A 204 -2.32 16.70 11.32
C GLY A 204 -1.36 17.50 12.22
N SER A 205 -1.81 18.59 12.84
CA SER A 205 -0.99 19.47 13.71
C SER A 205 -0.71 18.89 15.10
N GLY A 206 -1.26 17.71 15.40
CA GLY A 206 -1.08 17.02 16.67
C GLY A 206 0.38 16.94 17.12
N ASP A 207 0.61 17.19 18.41
CA ASP A 207 1.94 17.13 19.01
C ASP A 207 2.02 16.11 20.14
N LYS A 208 3.14 15.38 20.20
CA LYS A 208 3.37 14.33 21.19
C LYS A 208 3.31 14.85 22.64
N SER A 209 3.54 16.14 22.86
CA SER A 209 3.50 16.75 24.21
C SER A 209 2.09 16.82 24.79
N LEU A 210 1.05 16.64 23.97
CA LEU A 210 -0.35 16.65 24.42
C LEU A 210 -0.69 15.43 25.29
N HIS A 211 0.08 14.34 25.23
CA HIS A 211 -0.13 13.18 26.10
C HIS A 211 1.18 12.42 26.41
N PRO A 212 1.54 12.21 27.69
CA PRO A 212 2.84 11.61 28.07
C PRO A 212 3.03 10.15 27.60
N GLU A 213 1.93 9.41 27.45
CA GLU A 213 1.94 8.01 26.99
C GLU A 213 1.85 7.85 25.46
N PHE A 214 1.78 8.95 24.70
CA PHE A 214 1.72 8.87 23.24
C PHE A 214 2.97 8.19 22.64
N GLY A 215 2.75 7.26 21.72
CA GLY A 215 3.82 6.46 21.12
C GLY A 215 4.47 5.43 22.07
N ARG A 216 3.94 5.26 23.29
CA ARG A 216 4.36 4.23 24.25
C ARG A 216 3.31 3.13 24.43
N ARG A 217 2.09 3.37 23.96
CA ARG A 217 0.93 2.50 24.10
C ARG A 217 0.33 2.19 22.74
N LEU A 218 -0.07 0.94 22.55
CA LEU A 218 -0.58 0.41 21.29
C LEU A 218 -2.09 0.19 21.37
N ARG A 219 -2.84 0.53 20.32
CA ARG A 219 -4.24 0.13 20.15
C ARG A 219 -4.41 -0.63 18.84
N MET A 220 -4.39 -1.95 18.94
CA MET A 220 -4.55 -2.85 17.80
C MET A 220 -5.93 -2.71 17.16
N ALA A 221 -5.98 -2.75 15.82
CA ALA A 221 -7.24 -2.81 15.09
C ALA A 221 -7.65 -4.27 14.83
N GLY A 222 -8.69 -4.73 15.53
CA GLY A 222 -9.35 -6.00 15.22
C GLY A 222 -10.31 -5.89 14.02
N ALA A 223 -11.02 -6.98 13.71
CA ALA A 223 -11.91 -7.07 12.55
C ALA A 223 -12.97 -5.95 12.49
N THR A 224 -13.63 -5.63 13.61
CA THR A 224 -14.66 -4.59 13.66
C THR A 224 -14.10 -3.20 13.32
N GLU A 225 -12.92 -2.88 13.85
CA GLU A 225 -12.28 -1.58 13.61
C GLU A 225 -11.73 -1.49 12.18
N TYR A 226 -11.26 -2.61 11.64
CA TYR A 226 -10.88 -2.72 10.24
C TYR A 226 -12.05 -2.45 9.29
N LEU A 227 -13.17 -3.17 9.47
CA LEU A 227 -14.35 -3.02 8.63
C LEU A 227 -14.94 -1.61 8.73
N ARG A 228 -14.94 -1.01 9.92
CA ARG A 228 -15.31 0.40 10.11
C ARG A 228 -14.39 1.33 9.33
N THR A 229 -13.08 1.17 9.46
CA THR A 229 -12.10 2.01 8.76
C THR A 229 -12.26 1.88 7.24
N GLN A 230 -12.48 0.67 6.74
CA GLN A 230 -12.72 0.42 5.32
C GLN A 230 -14.00 1.09 4.81
N ALA A 231 -15.11 0.99 5.53
CA ALA A 231 -16.34 1.68 5.17
C ALA A 231 -16.17 3.21 5.17
N VAL A 232 -15.46 3.75 6.15
CA VAL A 232 -15.12 5.19 6.17
C VAL A 232 -14.26 5.56 4.97
N SER A 233 -13.25 4.76 4.61
CA SER A 233 -12.42 5.02 3.43
C SER A 233 -13.26 5.10 2.15
N ARG A 234 -14.22 4.19 1.95
CA ARG A 234 -15.13 4.24 0.79
C ARG A 234 -15.98 5.51 0.78
N LEU A 235 -16.53 5.91 1.93
CA LEU A 235 -17.37 7.11 2.00
C LEU A 235 -16.56 8.41 1.86
N PHE A 236 -15.31 8.41 2.30
CA PHE A 236 -14.49 9.61 2.37
C PHE A 236 -13.67 9.87 1.09
N LEU A 237 -13.19 8.81 0.43
CA LEU A 237 -12.36 8.87 -0.77
C LEU A 237 -13.22 8.74 -2.03
N ASP A 238 -14.12 9.69 -2.24
CA ASP A 238 -15.05 9.73 -3.37
C ASP A 238 -14.39 9.83 -4.76
N ASN A 239 -13.11 10.24 -4.80
CA ASN A 239 -12.34 10.44 -6.02
C ASN A 239 -11.28 9.34 -6.28
N ILE A 240 -11.32 8.23 -5.53
CA ILE A 240 -10.50 7.04 -5.75
C ILE A 240 -11.41 5.86 -6.07
N TYR A 241 -11.22 5.29 -7.26
CA TYR A 241 -12.10 4.25 -7.78
C TYR A 241 -12.12 3.00 -6.88
N SER A 242 -10.96 2.40 -6.64
CA SER A 242 -10.85 1.12 -5.96
C SER A 242 -10.54 1.26 -4.46
N ILE A 243 -11.25 0.47 -3.65
CA ILE A 243 -10.93 0.22 -2.25
C ILE A 243 -10.60 -1.26 -2.10
N GLY A 244 -9.38 -1.56 -1.67
CA GLY A 244 -8.87 -2.92 -1.54
C GLY A 244 -9.26 -3.59 -0.22
N ALA A 245 -9.66 -4.86 -0.27
CA ALA A 245 -9.85 -5.73 0.89
C ALA A 245 -8.51 -6.33 1.36
N SER A 246 -8.24 -6.20 2.65
CA SER A 246 -6.95 -6.52 3.30
C SER A 246 -6.95 -7.96 3.82
N TRP A 247 -7.34 -8.91 2.97
CA TRP A 247 -7.37 -10.32 3.35
C TRP A 247 -5.98 -10.89 3.66
N VAL A 248 -4.91 -10.26 3.16
CA VAL A 248 -3.53 -10.68 3.43
C VAL A 248 -3.16 -10.49 4.90
N THR A 249 -3.74 -9.50 5.58
CA THR A 249 -3.51 -9.27 7.01
C THR A 249 -4.66 -9.77 7.87
N MET A 250 -5.91 -9.62 7.42
CA MET A 250 -7.11 -9.94 8.20
C MET A 250 -7.66 -11.34 7.98
N GLY A 251 -7.16 -12.04 6.96
CA GLY A 251 -7.60 -13.36 6.55
C GLY A 251 -8.73 -13.35 5.52
N PRO A 252 -8.97 -14.49 4.85
CA PRO A 252 -9.87 -14.58 3.70
C PRO A 252 -11.31 -14.19 4.00
N HIS A 253 -11.85 -14.64 5.15
CA HIS A 253 -13.24 -14.38 5.51
C HIS A 253 -13.48 -12.93 5.90
N ILE A 254 -12.52 -12.26 6.54
CA ILE A 254 -12.66 -10.82 6.82
C ILE A 254 -12.54 -10.02 5.52
N GLY A 255 -11.64 -10.40 4.60
CA GLY A 255 -11.60 -9.79 3.27
C GLY A 255 -12.90 -9.96 2.48
N GLN A 256 -13.51 -11.16 2.55
CA GLN A 256 -14.82 -11.44 1.97
C GLN A 256 -15.90 -10.52 2.54
N VAL A 257 -15.98 -10.38 3.87
CA VAL A 257 -16.92 -9.45 4.52
C VAL A 257 -16.60 -8.01 4.12
N GLY A 258 -15.33 -7.64 3.93
CA GLY A 258 -14.90 -6.32 3.45
C GLY A 258 -15.57 -5.86 2.15
N LEU A 259 -15.98 -6.78 1.28
CA LEU A 259 -16.75 -6.47 0.07
C LEU A 259 -18.11 -5.80 0.38
N LEU A 260 -18.72 -6.15 1.52
CA LEU A 260 -19.95 -5.54 2.02
C LEU A 260 -19.70 -4.21 2.77
N PHE A 261 -18.44 -3.86 3.01
CA PHE A 261 -18.00 -2.63 3.69
C PHE A 261 -17.29 -1.66 2.73
N GLY A 262 -17.58 -1.77 1.43
CA GLY A 262 -17.14 -0.81 0.42
C GLY A 262 -15.90 -1.22 -0.36
N ALA A 263 -15.28 -2.37 -0.07
CA ALA A 263 -14.24 -2.91 -0.94
C ALA A 263 -14.84 -3.40 -2.27
N ASN A 264 -14.13 -3.16 -3.37
CA ASN A 264 -14.48 -3.70 -4.69
C ASN A 264 -13.33 -4.49 -5.30
N ASP A 265 -12.27 -4.75 -4.52
CA ASP A 265 -11.04 -5.35 -4.99
C ASP A 265 -10.48 -6.30 -3.93
N MET A 266 -10.46 -7.59 -4.24
CA MET A 266 -9.82 -8.62 -3.43
C MET A 266 -8.30 -8.71 -3.69
N GLY A 267 -7.69 -7.73 -4.36
CA GLY A 267 -6.26 -7.73 -4.65
C GLY A 267 -5.87 -8.79 -5.68
N SER A 268 -4.60 -9.18 -5.66
CA SER A 268 -4.03 -10.14 -6.63
C SER A 268 -3.77 -11.50 -6.01
N VAL A 269 -3.66 -12.52 -6.86
CA VAL A 269 -3.11 -13.82 -6.45
C VAL A 269 -1.65 -13.64 -6.04
N MET A 270 -1.26 -14.29 -4.94
CA MET A 270 0.13 -14.20 -4.47
C MET A 270 0.95 -15.37 -5.00
N MET A 271 2.01 -15.04 -5.76
CA MET A 271 2.99 -16.02 -6.25
C MET A 271 4.18 -16.18 -5.30
N GLU A 272 4.53 -15.11 -4.59
CA GLU A 272 5.60 -15.01 -3.58
C GLU A 272 5.24 -13.84 -2.65
N GLU A 273 5.45 -13.98 -1.33
CA GLU A 273 5.06 -12.97 -0.34
C GLU A 273 6.08 -12.95 0.81
N ASN A 274 6.88 -11.88 0.86
CA ASN A 274 8.02 -11.76 1.77
C ASN A 274 7.88 -10.59 2.77
N VAL A 275 6.89 -9.72 2.62
CA VAL A 275 6.75 -8.47 3.41
C VAL A 275 5.84 -8.70 4.62
N VAL A 276 4.63 -9.17 4.41
CA VAL A 276 3.65 -9.45 5.47
C VAL A 276 4.02 -10.72 6.24
N SER A 277 4.63 -11.70 5.58
CA SER A 277 5.16 -12.92 6.18
C SER A 277 6.28 -12.62 7.18
N SER A 278 7.11 -11.61 6.92
CA SER A 278 8.12 -11.14 7.87
C SER A 278 7.50 -10.62 9.18
N ALA A 279 6.30 -10.03 9.08
CA ALA A 279 5.48 -9.58 10.19
C ALA A 279 4.55 -10.69 10.76
N GLY A 280 4.80 -11.96 10.41
CA GLY A 280 4.17 -13.12 11.05
C GLY A 280 2.80 -13.53 10.50
N THR A 281 2.28 -12.89 9.45
CA THR A 281 0.99 -13.26 8.84
C THR A 281 1.17 -13.81 7.43
N THR A 282 0.59 -14.98 7.16
CA THR A 282 0.66 -15.63 5.84
C THR A 282 -0.71 -16.16 5.43
N PHE A 283 -1.50 -15.32 4.79
CA PHE A 283 -2.65 -15.78 4.02
C PHE A 283 -2.27 -15.80 2.54
N CYS A 284 -2.61 -16.87 1.83
CA CYS A 284 -2.38 -16.97 0.38
C CYS A 284 -3.65 -17.49 -0.27
N LEU A 285 -4.18 -16.73 -1.22
CA LEU A 285 -5.37 -17.09 -1.98
C LEU A 285 -5.00 -17.27 -3.45
N ASN A 286 -5.52 -18.34 -4.04
CA ASN A 286 -5.47 -18.56 -5.49
C ASN A 286 -6.75 -18.04 -6.16
N GLU A 287 -6.77 -18.07 -7.49
CA GLU A 287 -7.89 -17.54 -8.30
C GLU A 287 -9.23 -18.18 -7.94
N ALA A 288 -9.30 -19.50 -7.82
CA ALA A 288 -10.52 -20.22 -7.46
C ALA A 288 -11.06 -19.81 -6.08
N THR A 289 -10.18 -19.68 -5.08
CA THR A 289 -10.62 -19.26 -3.74
C THR A 289 -11.12 -17.82 -3.74
N ILE A 290 -10.45 -16.90 -4.45
CA ILE A 290 -10.91 -15.50 -4.59
C ILE A 290 -12.29 -15.46 -5.27
N CYS A 291 -12.45 -16.19 -6.38
CA CYS A 291 -13.73 -16.25 -7.10
C CYS A 291 -14.85 -16.76 -6.19
N ARG A 292 -14.60 -17.83 -5.44
CA ARG A 292 -15.58 -18.38 -4.49
C ARG A 292 -15.95 -17.36 -3.42
N LEU A 293 -14.98 -16.69 -2.79
CA LEU A 293 -15.26 -15.73 -1.72
C LEU A 293 -16.11 -14.56 -2.22
N ILE A 294 -15.77 -14.02 -3.40
CA ILE A 294 -16.55 -12.92 -4.02
C ILE A 294 -17.99 -13.38 -4.31
N ARG A 295 -18.15 -14.59 -4.87
CA ARG A 295 -19.47 -15.13 -5.20
C ARG A 295 -20.31 -15.45 -3.98
N ASP A 296 -19.72 -16.11 -2.98
CA ASP A 296 -20.37 -16.45 -1.72
C ASP A 296 -20.81 -15.17 -0.95
N ALA A 297 -20.15 -14.03 -1.20
CA ALA A 297 -20.55 -12.72 -0.68
C ALA A 297 -21.67 -12.03 -1.51
N GLY A 298 -22.13 -12.64 -2.61
CA GLY A 298 -23.19 -12.13 -3.46
C GLY A 298 -22.75 -11.25 -4.63
N PHE A 299 -21.45 -11.23 -4.96
CA PHE A 299 -20.90 -10.41 -6.05
C PHE A 299 -20.46 -11.25 -7.25
N VAL A 300 -20.18 -10.59 -8.37
CA VAL A 300 -19.63 -11.20 -9.58
C VAL A 300 -18.11 -11.11 -9.56
N PRO A 301 -17.37 -12.23 -9.53
CA PRO A 301 -15.92 -12.19 -9.61
C PRO A 301 -15.45 -11.80 -11.01
N ALA A 302 -14.43 -10.95 -11.07
CA ALA A 302 -13.82 -10.54 -12.31
C ALA A 302 -12.29 -10.41 -12.15
N GLN A 303 -11.57 -10.83 -13.19
CA GLN A 303 -10.16 -10.55 -13.35
C GLN A 303 -9.99 -9.16 -13.97
N ARG A 304 -9.13 -8.34 -13.37
CA ARG A 304 -8.77 -7.01 -13.83
C ARG A 304 -7.28 -6.89 -14.12
N ASP A 305 -6.89 -5.86 -14.84
CA ASP A 305 -5.49 -5.43 -14.91
C ASP A 305 -5.12 -4.44 -13.78
N ASN A 306 -3.95 -3.79 -13.90
CA ASN A 306 -3.44 -2.84 -12.89
C ASN A 306 -4.08 -1.45 -12.98
N VAL A 307 -4.76 -1.13 -14.07
CA VAL A 307 -5.50 0.14 -14.23
C VAL A 307 -7.00 -0.02 -13.96
N TYR A 308 -7.40 -1.23 -13.57
CA TYR A 308 -8.75 -1.66 -13.19
C TYR A 308 -9.70 -1.92 -14.36
N ASP A 309 -9.16 -2.13 -15.56
CA ASP A 309 -9.95 -2.60 -16.69
C ASP A 309 -10.25 -4.10 -16.52
N ILE A 310 -11.50 -4.48 -16.80
CA ILE A 310 -11.96 -5.87 -16.66
C ILE A 310 -11.47 -6.68 -17.86
N LEU A 311 -10.66 -7.70 -17.57
CA LEU A 311 -10.13 -8.64 -18.57
C LEU A 311 -11.05 -9.83 -18.76
N ARG A 312 -11.65 -10.32 -17.67
CA ARG A 312 -12.50 -11.52 -17.67
C ARG A 312 -13.52 -11.45 -16.56
N VAL A 313 -14.78 -11.73 -16.89
CA VAL A 313 -15.87 -11.91 -15.92
C VAL A 313 -16.08 -13.39 -15.67
N HIS A 314 -16.19 -13.81 -14.41
CA HIS A 314 -16.37 -15.20 -14.00
C HIS A 314 -17.85 -15.46 -13.61
N GLU A 315 -18.72 -15.57 -14.61
CA GLU A 315 -20.16 -15.86 -14.42
C GLU A 315 -20.60 -17.22 -15.01
N SER A 316 -19.78 -17.82 -15.85
CA SER A 316 -20.13 -19.08 -16.52
C SER A 316 -19.71 -20.30 -15.71
N ALA A 317 -20.19 -21.49 -16.12
CA ALA A 317 -19.74 -22.77 -15.59
C ALA A 317 -18.22 -22.99 -15.72
N ALA A 318 -17.53 -22.24 -16.59
CA ALA A 318 -16.07 -22.27 -16.72
C ALA A 318 -15.35 -21.47 -15.62
N SER A 319 -16.06 -20.87 -14.67
CA SER A 319 -15.45 -20.10 -13.58
C SER A 319 -14.57 -20.99 -12.70
N PRO A 320 -13.37 -20.54 -12.29
CA PRO A 320 -12.40 -21.37 -11.58
C PRO A 320 -12.94 -22.00 -10.28
N ASP A 321 -13.78 -21.27 -9.55
CA ASP A 321 -14.44 -21.73 -8.33
C ASP A 321 -15.48 -22.84 -8.57
N LEU A 322 -16.23 -22.75 -9.67
CA LEU A 322 -17.30 -23.70 -10.00
C LEU A 322 -16.76 -25.06 -10.50
N ASN A 323 -15.48 -25.12 -10.86
CA ASN A 323 -14.81 -26.34 -11.32
C ASN A 323 -14.04 -27.06 -10.20
N VAL A 324 -14.12 -26.59 -8.95
CA VAL A 324 -13.48 -27.27 -7.80
C VAL A 324 -14.41 -28.31 -7.21
N GLU A 325 -14.11 -29.60 -7.46
CA GLU A 325 -14.92 -30.72 -6.94
C GLU A 325 -14.78 -30.92 -5.43
N ASN A 326 -13.59 -30.70 -4.87
CA ASN A 326 -13.31 -30.92 -3.45
C ASN A 326 -12.48 -29.78 -2.83
N TRP A 327 -13.18 -28.86 -2.17
CA TRP A 327 -12.58 -27.75 -1.46
C TRP A 327 -11.73 -28.16 -0.24
N ALA A 328 -11.97 -29.34 0.35
CA ALA A 328 -11.13 -29.82 1.45
C ALA A 328 -9.72 -30.20 1.00
N ALA A 329 -9.59 -30.64 -0.27
CA ALA A 329 -8.30 -30.91 -0.92
C ALA A 329 -7.67 -29.63 -1.51
N HIS A 330 -8.44 -28.55 -1.65
CA HIS A 330 -8.02 -27.27 -2.23
C HIS A 330 -7.34 -26.34 -1.21
N ARG A 331 -6.56 -26.90 -0.26
CA ARG A 331 -5.82 -26.10 0.72
C ARG A 331 -4.68 -25.33 0.06
N ALA A 332 -4.44 -24.12 0.56
CA ALA A 332 -3.30 -23.29 0.18
C ALA A 332 -1.99 -24.10 0.27
N ARG A 333 -1.24 -24.17 -0.82
CA ARG A 333 0.13 -24.69 -0.81
C ARG A 333 0.98 -23.70 0.00
N LYS A 334 1.87 -24.19 0.87
CA LYS A 334 2.91 -23.33 1.45
C LYS A 334 3.79 -22.84 0.30
N LEU A 335 3.98 -21.53 0.21
CA LEU A 335 4.84 -20.88 -0.77
C LEU A 335 6.27 -21.43 -0.71
N HIS A 336 6.98 -21.34 -1.84
CA HIS A 336 8.42 -21.52 -1.87
C HIS A 336 9.05 -20.47 -0.94
N VAL A 337 9.70 -20.93 0.13
CA VAL A 337 10.53 -20.07 0.99
C VAL A 337 11.93 -20.14 0.41
N GLU A 338 12.51 -18.99 0.06
CA GLU A 338 13.90 -18.91 -0.38
C GLU A 338 14.80 -19.62 0.65
N GLN A 339 15.60 -20.59 0.19
CA GLN A 339 16.61 -21.21 1.04
C GLN A 339 17.60 -20.13 1.46
N LYS A 340 17.85 -19.98 2.77
CA LYS A 340 18.90 -19.07 3.27
C LYS A 340 20.18 -19.31 2.49
N SER A 341 20.60 -18.34 1.68
CA SER A 341 21.92 -18.39 1.06
C SER A 341 22.97 -18.15 2.15
N ASP A 342 24.03 -18.96 2.15
CA ASP A 342 25.18 -18.82 3.06
C ASP A 342 26.05 -17.58 2.76
N THR A 343 25.59 -16.69 1.87
CA THR A 343 26.29 -15.45 1.54
C THR A 343 25.70 -14.30 2.35
N GLY A 344 26.46 -13.83 3.34
CA GLY A 344 26.12 -12.74 4.25
C GLY A 344 25.98 -11.37 3.58
N VAL A 345 24.95 -11.21 2.75
CA VAL A 345 24.49 -9.90 2.28
C VAL A 345 23.41 -9.42 3.24
N GLU A 346 23.73 -8.41 4.04
CA GLU A 346 22.75 -7.72 4.88
C GLU A 346 21.75 -6.96 3.99
N LEU A 347 20.52 -7.45 3.95
CA LEU A 347 19.37 -6.71 3.44
C LEU A 347 18.79 -5.88 4.59
N THR A 348 18.91 -4.56 4.52
CA THR A 348 18.16 -3.66 5.39
C THR A 348 16.71 -3.56 4.90
N THR A 349 15.84 -4.38 5.46
CA THR A 349 14.41 -4.02 5.55
C THR A 349 14.31 -2.85 6.52
N GLY A 350 13.66 -1.75 6.14
CA GLY A 350 13.55 -0.49 6.90
C GLY A 350 12.81 -0.59 8.26
N THR A 351 13.31 -1.46 9.14
CA THR A 351 12.90 -1.65 10.53
C THR A 351 14.18 -1.66 11.37
N THR A 352 14.67 -0.46 11.69
CA THR A 352 15.50 -0.23 12.89
C THR A 352 14.73 0.65 13.85
#